data_AF-A0A9E0J2X2-F1
#
_entry.id   AF-A0A9E0J2X2-F1
#
_cell.length_a   1.000
_cell.length_b   1.000
_cell.length_c   1.000
_cell.angle_alpha   90.00
_cell.angle_beta   90.00
_cell.angle_gamma   90.00
#
_symmetry.space_group_name_H-M   'P 1'
#
loop_
_entity.id
_entity.type
_entity.pdbx_description
1 polymer ?
#
loop_
_entity_poly.entity_id
_entity_poly.type
_entity_poly.pdbx_seq_one_letter_code
_entity_poly.pdbx_strand_id
1 'polypeptide(L)'
;MAATTATKSLTADYITRFYSMLIPEAANTAWIANEAARVDSGVTTLGQVVRTLMQSPSFTQNHVIDLARMFFLTFDRAPDATYFKMGMDSLREGYTIDQVAEAALRFPGNPLSNDGLPDHATFVTTLAGRVFGPGADPGTIAYYTEQLNAGTMTRGQLLALASTLPTLNVMPAGGEIAGLAFLAGANREITKAETTFLQGGSLDARIIQALAAAGLSATGDKPALYNDPTSGTMTLFSELKEDLRWDTPAKLYTLKGASKFDVFYSTDLGLSGSIITFDPAMANGTTTLDASRMTGKGKITYIGPATQNTVFKAPLGGSDATGGTGNDIFIGNSGKDTFYITAGKDTLTGGAGDDTFVLPNSQIYLTGTVDTNTTNITDFGVGTDILDFTRLLNFKRNIDITTLSAIRATAAVGTLTALNGSITLIDNNGLWTSGNGSTLAATKPTASQVAALFGTPTATGKSVVITADTVVTADVWLIYNASEPGRITDGTSGAGGTNGPLEVFKVAEIVGSWNPSLVGFSPVPKDAINPV
;
A
#
# COMPACT_ATOMS: atom_id res chain seq x y z
N MET A 1 -55.97 -1.36 11.31
CA MET A 1 -54.89 -0.36 11.29
C MET A 1 -53.87 -0.78 12.33
N ALA A 2 -52.77 -1.40 11.91
CA ALA A 2 -51.58 -1.55 12.75
C ALA A 2 -50.49 -0.77 12.03
N ALA A 3 -50.15 0.40 12.57
CA ALA A 3 -49.01 1.18 12.11
C ALA A 3 -47.75 0.36 12.45
N THR A 4 -47.18 -0.29 11.44
CA THR A 4 -45.79 -0.75 11.49
C THR A 4 -44.92 0.47 11.55
N THR A 5 -44.41 0.77 12.75
CA THR A 5 -43.30 1.70 12.96
C THR A 5 -42.12 1.17 12.16
N ALA A 6 -41.90 1.70 10.97
CA ALA A 6 -40.74 1.38 10.15
C ALA A 6 -39.49 1.79 10.96
N THR A 7 -38.70 0.82 11.40
CA THR A 7 -37.34 1.05 11.86
C THR A 7 -36.61 1.85 10.78
N LYS A 8 -36.19 3.07 11.12
CA LYS A 8 -35.47 3.97 10.23
C LYS A 8 -34.19 3.24 9.75
N SER A 9 -34.05 3.03 8.45
CA SER A 9 -32.87 2.35 7.88
C SER A 9 -31.63 3.21 8.10
N LEU A 10 -30.57 2.64 8.68
CA LEU A 10 -29.28 3.30 8.87
C LEU A 10 -28.69 3.79 7.53
N THR A 11 -28.94 3.03 6.45
CA THR A 11 -28.56 3.38 5.08
C THR A 11 -29.24 4.66 4.60
N ALA A 12 -30.54 4.83 4.88
CA ALA A 12 -31.27 6.04 4.52
C ALA A 12 -30.73 7.28 5.25
N ASP A 13 -30.25 7.12 6.49
CA ASP A 13 -29.61 8.20 7.25
C ASP A 13 -28.28 8.63 6.63
N TYR A 14 -27.45 7.68 6.18
CA TYR A 14 -26.22 8.00 5.44
C TYR A 14 -26.52 8.71 4.12
N ILE A 15 -27.46 8.22 3.33
CA ILE A 15 -27.81 8.84 2.03
C ILE A 15 -28.41 10.23 2.24
N THR A 16 -29.25 10.42 3.26
CA THR A 16 -29.78 11.74 3.63
C THR A 16 -28.64 12.71 3.94
N ARG A 17 -27.62 12.25 4.70
CA ARG A 17 -26.44 13.07 4.97
C ARG A 17 -25.69 13.41 3.69
N PHE A 18 -25.38 12.44 2.83
CA PHE A 18 -24.68 12.67 1.56
C PHE A 18 -25.41 13.71 0.71
N TYR A 19 -26.73 13.55 0.57
CA TYR A 19 -27.59 14.48 -0.15
C TYR A 19 -27.51 15.88 0.45
N SER A 20 -27.65 16.00 1.78
CA SER A 20 -27.60 17.30 2.46
C SER A 20 -26.23 18.02 2.37
N MET A 21 -25.16 17.28 2.11
CA MET A 21 -23.82 17.86 1.93
C MET A 21 -23.51 18.19 0.47
N LEU A 22 -24.11 17.49 -0.49
CA LEU A 22 -23.72 17.57 -1.89
C LEU A 22 -24.75 18.26 -2.78
N ILE A 23 -26.01 18.34 -2.35
CA ILE A 23 -27.13 18.79 -3.20
C ILE A 23 -27.80 20.02 -2.57
N PRO A 24 -27.78 21.19 -3.21
CA PRO A 24 -28.33 22.43 -2.67
C PRO A 24 -29.86 22.52 -2.75
N GLU A 25 -30.54 21.57 -3.38
CA GLU A 25 -31.99 21.48 -3.39
C GLU A 25 -32.53 20.83 -2.11
N ALA A 26 -33.84 20.97 -1.87
CA ALA A 26 -34.52 20.28 -0.77
C ALA A 26 -34.44 18.75 -0.94
N ALA A 27 -34.35 18.04 0.18
CA ALA A 27 -34.21 16.58 0.18
C ALA A 27 -35.34 15.89 -0.59
N ASN A 28 -34.98 15.17 -1.67
CA ASN A 28 -35.91 14.29 -2.37
C ASN A 28 -36.06 12.97 -1.59
N THR A 29 -37.01 12.94 -0.65
CA THR A 29 -37.22 11.79 0.25
C THR A 29 -37.58 10.50 -0.48
N ALA A 30 -38.29 10.59 -1.62
CA ALA A 30 -38.61 9.44 -2.45
C ALA A 30 -37.36 8.85 -3.12
N TRP A 31 -36.48 9.70 -3.65
CA TRP A 31 -35.20 9.27 -4.22
C TRP A 31 -34.30 8.65 -3.16
N ILE A 32 -34.16 9.29 -1.99
CA ILE A 32 -33.36 8.79 -0.86
C ILE A 32 -33.84 7.40 -0.43
N ALA A 33 -35.16 7.22 -0.27
CA ALA A 33 -35.73 5.94 0.12
C ALA A 33 -35.50 4.84 -0.93
N ASN A 34 -35.59 5.18 -2.22
CA ASN A 34 -35.31 4.24 -3.31
C ASN A 34 -33.83 3.84 -3.33
N GLU A 35 -32.91 4.79 -3.25
CA GLU A 35 -31.47 4.49 -3.23
C GLU A 35 -31.07 3.69 -1.98
N ALA A 36 -31.66 3.97 -0.82
CA ALA A 36 -31.44 3.18 0.38
C ALA A 36 -31.85 1.71 0.17
N ALA A 37 -33.03 1.47 -0.41
CA ALA A 37 -33.49 0.12 -0.73
C ALA A 37 -32.58 -0.59 -1.76
N ARG A 38 -32.05 0.16 -2.74
CA ARG A 38 -31.09 -0.37 -3.72
C ARG A 38 -29.75 -0.74 -3.09
N VAL A 39 -29.26 0.05 -2.12
CA VAL A 39 -28.05 -0.28 -1.36
C VAL A 39 -28.27 -1.49 -0.46
N ASP A 40 -29.39 -1.51 0.28
CA ASP A 40 -29.75 -2.61 1.19
C ASP A 40 -29.95 -3.94 0.45
N SER A 41 -30.35 -3.90 -0.82
CA SER A 41 -30.47 -5.08 -1.70
C SER A 41 -29.21 -5.42 -2.50
N GLY A 42 -28.12 -4.63 -2.38
CA GLY A 42 -26.86 -4.85 -3.11
C GLY A 42 -26.91 -4.49 -4.60
N VAL A 43 -27.99 -3.85 -5.07
CA VAL A 43 -28.12 -3.37 -6.46
C VAL A 43 -27.18 -2.20 -6.74
N THR A 44 -26.84 -1.43 -5.70
CA THR A 44 -25.83 -0.37 -5.76
C THR A 44 -25.05 -0.30 -4.44
N THR A 45 -24.04 0.55 -4.37
CA THR A 45 -23.23 0.75 -3.16
C THR A 45 -23.29 2.19 -2.68
N LEU A 46 -22.97 2.44 -1.41
CA LEU A 46 -22.85 3.82 -0.90
C LEU A 46 -21.84 4.65 -1.71
N GLY A 47 -20.74 4.02 -2.15
CA GLY A 47 -19.76 4.69 -3.01
C GLY A 47 -20.37 5.15 -4.33
N GLN A 48 -21.17 4.30 -4.98
CA GLN A 48 -21.87 4.66 -6.22
C GLN A 48 -22.89 5.77 -5.99
N VAL A 49 -23.64 5.74 -4.88
CA VAL A 49 -24.59 6.83 -4.53
C VAL A 49 -23.86 8.17 -4.37
N VAL A 50 -22.76 8.21 -3.61
CA VAL A 50 -21.95 9.44 -3.45
C VAL A 50 -21.44 9.91 -4.79
N ARG A 51 -20.91 9.00 -5.61
CA ARG A 51 -20.41 9.32 -6.96
C ARG A 51 -21.52 9.92 -7.83
N THR A 52 -22.71 9.32 -7.86
CA THR A 52 -23.85 9.83 -8.62
C THR A 52 -24.24 11.24 -8.18
N LEU A 53 -24.25 11.51 -6.88
CA LEU A 53 -24.51 12.86 -6.35
C LEU A 53 -23.44 13.85 -6.81
N MET A 54 -22.15 13.50 -6.68
CA MET A 54 -21.03 14.37 -7.07
C MET A 54 -20.87 14.55 -8.58
N GLN A 55 -21.52 13.72 -9.40
CA GLN A 55 -21.54 13.86 -10.86
C GLN A 55 -22.84 14.49 -11.38
N SER A 56 -23.80 14.77 -10.49
CA SER A 56 -25.08 15.34 -10.87
C SER A 56 -24.95 16.79 -11.35
N PRO A 57 -25.85 17.26 -12.24
CA PRO A 57 -25.95 18.68 -12.57
C PRO A 57 -26.19 19.55 -11.32
N SER A 58 -27.00 19.06 -10.37
CA SER A 58 -27.25 19.73 -9.08
C SER A 58 -25.99 19.97 -8.25
N PHE A 59 -24.98 19.10 -8.36
CA PHE A 59 -23.68 19.33 -7.71
C PHE A 59 -22.75 20.20 -8.58
N THR A 60 -22.67 19.92 -9.88
CA THR A 60 -21.65 20.48 -10.79
C THR A 60 -21.97 21.86 -11.36
N GLN A 61 -23.24 22.24 -11.44
CA GLN A 61 -23.70 23.50 -12.04
C GLN A 61 -24.13 24.54 -11.00
N ASN A 62 -24.20 24.15 -9.72
CA ASN A 62 -24.52 25.05 -8.61
C ASN A 62 -23.26 25.45 -7.82
N HIS A 63 -23.44 26.29 -6.80
CA HIS A 63 -22.36 26.87 -6.00
C HIS A 63 -21.80 25.96 -4.89
N VAL A 64 -21.96 24.64 -4.97
CA VAL A 64 -21.45 23.71 -3.94
C VAL A 64 -19.92 23.70 -3.92
N ILE A 65 -19.32 23.66 -5.10
CA ILE A 65 -17.86 23.68 -5.28
C ILE A 65 -17.30 25.07 -4.93
N ASP A 66 -17.99 26.13 -5.35
CA ASP A 66 -17.63 27.51 -5.01
C ASP A 66 -17.65 27.73 -3.50
N LEU A 67 -18.69 27.24 -2.80
CA LEU A 67 -18.76 27.26 -1.35
C LEU A 67 -17.59 26.50 -0.72
N ALA A 68 -17.22 25.32 -1.25
CA ALA A 68 -16.08 24.58 -0.73
C ALA A 68 -14.74 25.33 -0.92
N ARG A 69 -14.54 25.97 -2.07
CA ARG A 69 -13.37 26.82 -2.35
C ARG A 69 -13.31 28.03 -1.45
N MET A 70 -14.47 28.62 -1.14
CA MET A 70 -14.58 29.74 -0.22
C MET A 70 -14.03 29.40 1.17
N PHE A 71 -14.10 28.13 1.62
CA PHE A 71 -13.48 27.75 2.90
C PHE A 71 -11.96 27.91 2.92
N PHE A 72 -11.29 27.52 1.84
CA PHE A 72 -9.85 27.71 1.71
C PHE A 72 -9.50 29.21 1.64
N LEU A 73 -10.32 30.02 0.96
CA LEU A 73 -10.14 31.47 0.89
C LEU A 73 -10.33 32.16 2.24
N THR A 74 -11.42 31.87 2.96
CA THR A 74 -11.80 32.62 4.17
C THR A 74 -11.27 32.03 5.46
N PHE A 75 -11.20 30.71 5.59
CA PHE A 75 -10.84 30.02 6.84
C PHE A 75 -9.47 29.32 6.78
N ASP A 76 -8.80 29.31 5.63
CA ASP A 76 -7.48 28.66 5.43
C ASP A 76 -7.48 27.16 5.69
N ARG A 77 -8.61 26.50 5.44
CA ARG A 77 -8.81 25.08 5.72
C ARG A 77 -9.88 24.47 4.82
N ALA A 78 -9.98 23.15 4.86
CA ALA A 78 -11.03 22.45 4.13
C ALA A 78 -12.40 22.65 4.80
N PRO A 79 -13.51 22.44 4.07
CA PRO A 79 -14.85 22.50 4.65
C PRO A 79 -15.06 21.57 5.86
N ASP A 80 -15.68 22.09 6.93
CA ASP A 80 -16.21 21.28 8.03
C ASP A 80 -17.74 21.14 7.95
N ALA A 81 -18.27 20.12 8.60
CA ALA A 81 -19.69 19.78 8.49
C ALA A 81 -20.63 20.86 9.03
N THR A 82 -20.21 21.67 10.00
CA THR A 82 -21.10 22.65 10.66
C THR A 82 -21.27 23.87 9.78
N TYR A 83 -20.17 24.55 9.49
CA TYR A 83 -20.22 25.80 8.71
C TYR A 83 -20.59 25.53 7.26
N PHE A 84 -20.17 24.39 6.69
CA PHE A 84 -20.53 24.06 5.32
C PHE A 84 -22.03 23.81 5.19
N LYS A 85 -22.63 23.08 6.15
CA LYS A 85 -24.08 22.88 6.19
C LYS A 85 -24.82 24.20 6.32
N MET A 86 -24.34 25.13 7.14
CA MET A 86 -24.95 26.47 7.24
C MET A 86 -24.97 27.18 5.88
N GLY A 87 -23.87 27.17 5.14
CA GLY A 87 -23.81 27.76 3.79
C GLY A 87 -24.77 27.06 2.81
N MET A 88 -24.82 25.73 2.82
CA MET A 88 -25.74 24.94 2.00
C MET A 88 -27.22 25.20 2.34
N ASP A 89 -27.55 25.36 3.62
CA ASP A 89 -28.91 25.70 4.07
C ASP A 89 -29.30 27.11 3.63
N SER A 90 -28.38 28.09 3.68
CA SER A 90 -28.64 29.42 3.13
C SER A 90 -28.92 29.37 1.62
N LEU A 91 -28.15 28.59 0.86
CA LEU A 91 -28.43 28.41 -0.57
C LEU A 91 -29.82 27.77 -0.81
N ARG A 92 -30.21 26.78 0.02
CA ARG A 92 -31.56 26.17 -0.02
C ARG A 92 -32.68 27.16 0.26
N GLU A 93 -32.44 28.10 1.17
CA GLU A 93 -33.39 29.15 1.54
C GLU A 93 -33.47 30.26 0.47
N GLY A 94 -32.66 30.19 -0.59
CA GLY A 94 -32.68 31.11 -1.73
C GLY A 94 -31.71 32.29 -1.61
N TYR A 95 -30.79 32.27 -0.64
CA TYR A 95 -29.70 33.24 -0.61
C TYR A 95 -28.76 33.04 -1.79
N THR A 96 -28.24 34.14 -2.35
CA THR A 96 -27.21 34.07 -3.39
C THR A 96 -25.86 33.72 -2.80
N ILE A 97 -24.95 33.16 -3.60
CA ILE A 97 -23.58 32.89 -3.16
C ILE A 97 -22.86 34.16 -2.69
N ASP A 98 -23.18 35.32 -3.28
CA ASP A 98 -22.67 36.63 -2.85
C ASP A 98 -23.08 36.98 -1.41
N GLN A 99 -24.33 36.69 -1.04
CA GLN A 99 -24.83 36.94 0.31
C GLN A 99 -24.19 35.98 1.32
N VAL A 100 -23.96 34.72 0.93
CA VAL A 100 -23.25 33.74 1.75
C VAL A 100 -21.78 34.17 1.92
N ALA A 101 -21.13 34.66 0.88
CA ALA A 101 -19.78 35.20 0.92
C ALA A 101 -19.69 36.43 1.83
N GLU A 102 -20.64 37.36 1.73
CA GLU A 102 -20.73 38.53 2.61
C GLU A 102 -20.89 38.13 4.08
N ALA A 103 -21.67 37.08 4.37
CA ALA A 103 -21.77 36.52 5.71
C ALA A 103 -20.45 35.88 6.18
N ALA A 104 -19.74 35.16 5.30
CA ALA A 104 -18.46 34.53 5.60
C ALA A 104 -17.38 35.55 6.05
N LEU A 105 -17.41 36.76 5.48
CA LEU A 105 -16.50 37.87 5.82
C LEU A 105 -16.77 38.49 7.20
N ARG A 106 -17.94 38.23 7.81
CA ARG A 106 -18.29 38.75 9.14
C ARG A 106 -17.82 37.86 10.28
N PHE A 107 -17.36 36.64 9.98
CA PHE A 107 -16.79 35.78 11.01
C PHE A 107 -15.46 36.37 11.49
N PRO A 108 -15.32 36.70 12.78
CA PRO A 108 -14.13 37.33 13.31
C PRO A 108 -12.95 36.35 13.31
N GLY A 109 -11.74 36.89 13.22
CA GLY A 109 -10.50 36.10 13.31
C GLY A 109 -10.11 35.35 12.03
N ASN A 110 -10.93 35.42 10.99
CA ASN A 110 -10.60 34.84 9.70
C ASN A 110 -9.65 35.74 8.89
N PRO A 111 -8.77 35.16 8.05
CA PRO A 111 -7.86 35.89 7.17
C PRO A 111 -8.48 36.99 6.31
N LEU A 112 -9.75 36.86 5.91
CA LEU A 112 -10.46 37.84 5.09
C LEU A 112 -11.52 38.62 5.87
N SER A 113 -11.56 38.49 7.20
CA SER A 113 -12.61 39.10 8.03
C SER A 113 -12.64 40.63 7.92
N ASN A 114 -13.85 41.20 7.93
CA ASN A 114 -14.05 42.65 7.89
C ASN A 114 -13.40 43.36 9.09
N ASP A 115 -13.40 42.73 10.26
CA ASP A 115 -12.78 43.26 11.48
C ASP A 115 -11.24 43.26 11.38
N GLY A 116 -10.66 42.31 10.65
CA GLY A 116 -9.21 42.21 10.42
C GLY A 116 -8.71 43.06 9.26
N LEU A 117 -9.57 43.39 8.30
CA LEU A 117 -9.24 44.11 7.06
C LEU A 117 -10.19 45.31 6.85
N PRO A 118 -9.96 46.45 7.52
CA PRO A 118 -10.92 47.55 7.52
C PRO A 118 -11.02 48.30 6.18
N ASP A 119 -9.98 48.30 5.35
CA ASP A 119 -9.95 49.02 4.07
C ASP A 119 -10.01 48.09 2.85
N HIS A 120 -10.55 48.58 1.75
CA HIS A 120 -10.73 47.79 0.52
C HIS A 120 -9.41 47.37 -0.12
N ALA A 121 -8.36 48.20 -0.08
CA ALA A 121 -7.09 47.89 -0.73
C ALA A 121 -6.40 46.70 -0.07
N THR A 122 -6.36 46.67 1.27
CA THR A 122 -5.80 45.57 2.05
C THR A 122 -6.64 44.30 1.86
N PHE A 123 -7.97 44.42 1.80
CA PHE A 123 -8.86 43.28 1.48
C PHE A 123 -8.54 42.67 0.11
N VAL A 124 -8.52 43.47 -0.95
CA VAL A 124 -8.26 42.99 -2.32
C VAL A 124 -6.87 42.40 -2.43
N THR A 125 -5.87 43.04 -1.83
CA THR A 125 -4.48 42.53 -1.82
C THR A 125 -4.39 41.17 -1.13
N THR A 126 -5.06 41.01 0.02
CA THR A 126 -5.06 39.75 0.78
C THR A 126 -5.77 38.65 0.00
N LEU A 127 -6.94 38.94 -0.57
CA LEU A 127 -7.68 38.00 -1.41
C LEU A 127 -6.85 37.59 -2.64
N ALA A 128 -6.24 38.55 -3.33
CA ALA A 128 -5.41 38.28 -4.50
C ALA A 128 -4.20 37.38 -4.16
N GLY A 129 -3.55 37.59 -3.02
CA GLY A 129 -2.48 36.71 -2.54
C GLY A 129 -2.97 35.28 -2.22
N ARG A 130 -4.20 35.13 -1.73
CA ARG A 130 -4.79 33.80 -1.47
C ARG A 130 -5.18 33.07 -2.76
N VAL A 131 -5.57 33.81 -3.80
CA VAL A 131 -5.94 33.25 -5.10
C VAL A 131 -4.69 32.92 -5.93
N PHE A 132 -3.77 33.88 -6.08
CA PHE A 132 -2.68 33.81 -7.06
C PHE A 132 -1.28 33.63 -6.45
N GLY A 133 -1.13 33.78 -5.13
CA GLY A 133 0.16 33.70 -4.45
C GLY A 133 1.00 34.98 -4.56
N PRO A 134 2.30 34.92 -4.22
CA PRO A 134 3.20 36.06 -4.31
C PRO A 134 3.38 36.47 -5.78
N GLY A 135 3.01 37.71 -6.11
CA GLY A 135 3.10 38.25 -7.48
C GLY A 135 1.76 38.47 -8.18
N ALA A 136 0.65 38.54 -7.42
CA ALA A 136 -0.64 38.98 -7.97
C ALA A 136 -0.52 40.33 -8.70
N ASP A 137 -1.16 40.42 -9.87
CA ASP A 137 -1.05 41.58 -10.76
C ASP A 137 -1.53 42.88 -10.08
N PRO A 138 -0.66 43.91 -9.95
CA PRO A 138 -1.03 45.18 -9.33
C PRO A 138 -2.19 45.90 -10.03
N GLY A 139 -2.33 45.73 -11.35
CA GLY A 139 -3.44 46.33 -12.11
C GLY A 139 -4.79 45.76 -11.70
N THR A 140 -4.86 44.43 -11.55
CA THR A 140 -6.04 43.70 -11.06
C THR A 140 -6.42 44.13 -9.65
N ILE A 141 -5.44 44.28 -8.76
CA ILE A 141 -5.66 44.76 -7.38
C ILE A 141 -6.23 46.19 -7.40
N ALA A 142 -5.65 47.09 -8.19
CA ALA A 142 -6.12 48.47 -8.31
C ALA A 142 -7.55 48.55 -8.86
N TYR A 143 -7.85 47.79 -9.91
CA TYR A 143 -9.17 47.74 -10.52
C TYR A 143 -10.26 47.34 -9.53
N TYR A 144 -10.10 46.20 -8.84
CA TYR A 144 -11.12 45.73 -7.89
C TYR A 144 -11.21 46.61 -6.65
N THR A 145 -10.11 47.22 -6.22
CA THR A 145 -10.14 48.21 -5.13
C THR A 145 -11.00 49.43 -5.51
N GLU A 146 -10.87 49.92 -6.75
CA GLU A 146 -11.69 51.01 -7.26
C GLU A 146 -13.17 50.64 -7.32
N GLN A 147 -13.51 49.43 -7.80
CA GLN A 147 -14.91 48.95 -7.84
C GLN A 147 -15.54 48.89 -6.44
N LEU A 148 -14.81 48.39 -5.44
CA LEU A 148 -15.28 48.37 -4.06
C LEU A 148 -15.46 49.80 -3.49
N ASN A 149 -14.51 50.71 -3.75
CA ASN A 149 -14.59 52.10 -3.30
C ASN A 149 -15.74 52.87 -3.94
N ALA A 150 -16.03 52.59 -5.22
CA ALA A 150 -17.15 53.17 -5.94
C ALA A 150 -18.52 52.57 -5.55
N GLY A 151 -18.54 51.48 -4.78
CA GLY A 151 -19.76 50.77 -4.39
C GLY A 151 -20.44 50.03 -5.55
N THR A 152 -19.75 49.85 -6.68
CA THR A 152 -20.26 49.10 -7.85
C THR A 152 -20.20 47.59 -7.62
N MET A 153 -19.38 47.15 -6.66
CA MET A 153 -19.24 45.76 -6.21
C MET A 153 -19.09 45.74 -4.68
N THR A 154 -19.60 44.67 -4.05
CA THR A 154 -19.40 44.38 -2.62
C THR A 154 -18.23 43.43 -2.40
N ARG A 155 -17.69 43.38 -1.16
CA ARG A 155 -16.65 42.40 -0.82
C ARG A 155 -17.13 40.96 -0.98
N GLY A 156 -18.38 40.68 -0.59
CA GLY A 156 -19.02 39.39 -0.81
C GLY A 156 -19.06 38.99 -2.28
N GLN A 157 -19.44 39.90 -3.18
CA GLN A 157 -19.42 39.65 -4.63
C GLN A 157 -18.00 39.34 -5.16
N LEU A 158 -16.99 40.07 -4.69
CA LEU A 158 -15.61 39.81 -5.11
C LEU A 158 -15.09 38.45 -4.59
N LEU A 159 -15.41 38.09 -3.35
CA LEU A 159 -15.07 36.79 -2.78
C LEU A 159 -15.79 35.64 -3.51
N ALA A 160 -17.08 35.80 -3.79
CA ALA A 160 -17.85 34.84 -4.57
C ALA A 160 -17.25 34.65 -5.96
N LEU A 161 -16.91 35.74 -6.67
CA LEU A 161 -16.20 35.68 -7.95
C LEU A 161 -14.87 34.92 -7.84
N ALA A 162 -14.05 35.23 -6.84
CA ALA A 162 -12.77 34.55 -6.61
C ALA A 162 -12.95 33.03 -6.35
N SER A 163 -14.04 32.64 -5.68
CA SER A 163 -14.32 31.22 -5.38
C SER A 163 -14.67 30.38 -6.61
N THR A 164 -15.03 31.00 -7.73
CA THR A 164 -15.29 30.28 -9.00
C THR A 164 -14.02 29.79 -9.68
N LEU A 165 -12.85 30.29 -9.28
CA LEU A 165 -11.57 29.92 -9.90
C LEU A 165 -11.19 28.48 -9.52
N PRO A 166 -10.82 27.63 -10.51
CA PRO A 166 -10.55 26.22 -10.28
C PRO A 166 -9.24 25.95 -9.51
N THR A 167 -8.35 26.93 -9.45
CA THR A 167 -7.04 26.82 -8.80
C THR A 167 -6.84 28.01 -7.88
N LEU A 168 -6.48 27.74 -6.62
CA LEU A 168 -6.21 28.75 -5.60
C LEU A 168 -4.86 28.46 -4.95
N ASN A 169 -4.08 29.48 -4.66
CA ASN A 169 -2.78 29.32 -3.98
C ASN A 169 -2.90 28.67 -2.59
N VAL A 170 -4.01 28.92 -1.88
CA VAL A 170 -4.29 28.36 -0.54
C VAL A 170 -4.95 26.97 -0.55
N MET A 171 -5.24 26.42 -1.73
CA MET A 171 -5.95 25.14 -1.87
C MET A 171 -5.07 24.11 -2.57
N PRO A 172 -4.82 22.94 -1.95
CA PRO A 172 -4.20 21.82 -2.63
C PRO A 172 -4.99 21.40 -3.87
N ALA A 173 -4.31 20.88 -4.90
CA ALA A 173 -4.97 20.47 -6.14
C ALA A 173 -6.10 19.43 -5.88
N GLY A 174 -7.33 19.78 -6.25
CA GLY A 174 -8.54 18.97 -6.02
C GLY A 174 -9.00 18.91 -4.56
N GLY A 175 -8.51 19.82 -3.71
CA GLY A 175 -8.84 19.91 -2.29
C GLY A 175 -10.32 20.18 -2.02
N GLU A 176 -11.01 20.91 -2.90
CA GLU A 176 -12.44 21.15 -2.82
C GLU A 176 -13.25 19.87 -3.00
N ILE A 177 -12.87 19.02 -3.96
CA ILE A 177 -13.56 17.74 -4.22
C ILE A 177 -13.24 16.72 -3.12
N ALA A 178 -11.99 16.65 -2.65
CA ALA A 178 -11.63 15.80 -1.52
C ALA A 178 -12.35 16.22 -0.23
N GLY A 179 -12.40 17.52 0.07
CA GLY A 179 -13.11 18.05 1.23
C GLY A 179 -14.60 17.68 1.18
N LEU A 180 -15.27 17.87 0.04
CA LEU A 180 -16.67 17.51 -0.16
C LEU A 180 -16.92 16.01 -0.02
N ALA A 181 -16.03 15.17 -0.57
CA ALA A 181 -16.12 13.71 -0.40
C ALA A 181 -16.04 13.32 1.09
N PHE A 182 -15.13 13.91 1.87
CA PHE A 182 -15.01 13.65 3.31
C PHE A 182 -16.16 14.22 4.14
N LEU A 183 -16.73 15.36 3.75
CA LEU A 183 -17.96 15.85 4.38
C LEU A 183 -19.13 14.89 4.19
N ALA A 184 -19.33 14.40 2.96
CA ALA A 184 -20.37 13.42 2.69
C ALA A 184 -20.06 12.08 3.39
N GLY A 185 -18.90 11.49 3.11
CA GLY A 185 -18.52 10.14 3.53
C GLY A 185 -18.20 10.01 5.01
N ALA A 186 -17.47 10.95 5.58
CA ALA A 186 -16.96 10.90 6.97
C ALA A 186 -17.57 11.94 7.92
N ASN A 187 -18.37 12.90 7.41
CA ASN A 187 -18.98 13.96 8.21
C ASN A 187 -17.96 14.77 9.03
N ARG A 188 -16.77 14.99 8.47
CA ARG A 188 -15.70 15.77 9.10
C ARG A 188 -14.83 16.43 8.05
N GLU A 189 -14.06 17.41 8.51
CA GLU A 189 -13.00 18.00 7.72
C GLU A 189 -11.95 16.92 7.34
N ILE A 190 -11.46 17.00 6.11
CA ILE A 190 -10.33 16.20 5.65
C ILE A 190 -9.05 16.71 6.30
N THR A 191 -8.18 15.81 6.77
CA THR A 191 -6.91 16.20 7.36
C THR A 191 -5.89 16.63 6.31
N LYS A 192 -4.84 17.35 6.72
CA LYS A 192 -3.73 17.72 5.81
C LYS A 192 -3.04 16.49 5.20
N ALA A 193 -2.84 15.44 6.00
CA ALA A 193 -2.22 14.19 5.53
C ALA A 193 -3.07 13.49 4.46
N GLU A 194 -4.38 13.35 4.70
CA GLU A 194 -5.33 12.79 3.73
C GLU A 194 -5.41 13.64 2.45
N THR A 195 -5.38 14.97 2.61
CA THR A 195 -5.41 15.88 1.47
C THR A 195 -4.19 15.67 0.58
N THR A 196 -2.98 15.60 1.15
CA THR A 196 -1.75 15.30 0.43
C THR A 196 -1.80 13.95 -0.25
N PHE A 197 -2.24 12.91 0.47
CA PHE A 197 -2.36 11.55 -0.07
C PHE A 197 -3.30 11.48 -1.28
N LEU A 198 -4.35 12.30 -1.29
CA LEU A 198 -5.35 12.31 -2.36
C LEU A 198 -5.05 13.31 -3.48
N GLN A 199 -3.96 14.09 -3.41
CA GLN A 199 -3.58 14.98 -4.50
C GLN A 199 -3.36 14.19 -5.80
N GLY A 200 -3.96 14.65 -6.91
CA GLY A 200 -3.92 13.94 -8.19
C GLY A 200 -4.74 12.64 -8.28
N GLY A 201 -5.38 12.19 -7.20
CA GLY A 201 -6.24 11.00 -7.20
C GLY A 201 -7.60 11.23 -7.89
N SER A 202 -8.17 10.15 -8.44
CA SER A 202 -9.50 10.15 -9.06
C SER A 202 -10.63 10.45 -8.06
N LEU A 203 -11.80 10.87 -8.55
CA LEU A 203 -13.00 11.06 -7.72
C LEU A 203 -13.31 9.79 -6.91
N ASP A 204 -13.28 8.64 -7.55
CA ASP A 204 -13.64 7.37 -6.93
C ASP A 204 -12.66 6.97 -5.83
N ALA A 205 -11.36 7.23 -6.01
CA ALA A 205 -10.37 7.01 -4.96
C ALA A 205 -10.65 7.88 -3.72
N ARG A 206 -11.04 9.15 -3.93
CA ARG A 206 -11.42 10.06 -2.84
C ARG A 206 -12.67 9.58 -2.10
N ILE A 207 -13.69 9.11 -2.83
CA ILE A 207 -14.94 8.58 -2.25
C ILE A 207 -14.66 7.31 -1.44
N ILE A 208 -13.85 6.39 -1.98
CA ILE A 208 -13.47 5.15 -1.29
C ILE A 208 -12.80 5.46 0.04
N GLN A 209 -11.82 6.37 0.04
CA GLN A 209 -11.12 6.77 1.26
C GLN A 209 -12.02 7.52 2.25
N ALA A 210 -12.88 8.41 1.76
CA ALA A 210 -13.82 9.16 2.61
C ALA A 210 -14.83 8.25 3.33
N LEU A 211 -15.35 7.24 2.65
CA LEU A 211 -16.26 6.27 3.28
C LEU A 211 -15.50 5.35 4.24
N ALA A 212 -14.31 4.87 3.86
CA ALA A 212 -13.48 4.05 4.73
C ALA A 212 -13.11 4.76 6.04
N ALA A 213 -12.84 6.07 5.99
CA ALA A 213 -12.58 6.91 7.17
C ALA A 213 -13.75 6.96 8.17
N ALA A 214 -14.97 6.58 7.74
CA ALA A 214 -16.17 6.48 8.56
C ALA A 214 -16.52 5.04 8.95
N GLY A 215 -15.68 4.05 8.58
CA GLY A 215 -15.99 2.63 8.70
C GLY A 215 -17.10 2.16 7.75
N LEU A 216 -17.35 2.90 6.66
CA LEU A 216 -18.35 2.56 5.65
C LEU A 216 -17.68 1.97 4.42
N SER A 217 -18.32 0.97 3.81
CA SER A 217 -17.83 0.38 2.57
C SER A 217 -18.34 1.11 1.34
N ALA A 218 -17.42 1.60 0.51
CA ALA A 218 -17.73 2.12 -0.81
C ALA A 218 -18.19 1.04 -1.80
N THR A 219 -17.88 -0.24 -1.55
CA THR A 219 -18.13 -1.37 -2.46
C THR A 219 -19.12 -2.39 -1.90
N GLY A 220 -20.01 -1.98 -0.99
CA GLY A 220 -21.09 -2.83 -0.46
C GLY A 220 -20.64 -4.00 0.42
N ASP A 221 -19.57 -3.81 1.22
CA ASP A 221 -18.92 -4.82 2.05
C ASP A 221 -18.42 -6.03 1.24
N LYS A 222 -18.05 -5.79 -0.01
CA LYS A 222 -17.44 -6.79 -0.89
C LYS A 222 -16.03 -6.34 -1.28
N PRO A 223 -15.07 -7.26 -1.36
CA PRO A 223 -13.79 -6.96 -1.98
C PRO A 223 -14.03 -6.54 -3.44
N ALA A 224 -13.28 -5.54 -3.90
CA ALA A 224 -13.43 -5.01 -5.24
C ALA A 224 -12.35 -5.58 -6.16
N LEU A 225 -12.77 -5.97 -7.36
CA LEU A 225 -11.93 -6.60 -8.37
C LEU A 225 -11.94 -5.74 -9.64
N TYR A 226 -10.78 -5.61 -10.27
CA TYR A 226 -10.65 -5.06 -11.61
C TYR A 226 -9.68 -5.95 -12.38
N ASN A 227 -10.11 -6.46 -13.53
CA ASN A 227 -9.26 -7.22 -14.43
C ASN A 227 -8.80 -6.32 -15.57
N ASP A 228 -7.50 -6.06 -15.67
CA ASP A 228 -6.93 -5.31 -16.78
C ASP A 228 -6.82 -6.22 -18.02
N PRO A 229 -7.62 -5.95 -19.07
CA PRO A 229 -7.67 -6.80 -20.26
C PRO A 229 -6.36 -6.77 -21.07
N THR A 230 -5.44 -5.84 -20.79
CA THR A 230 -4.21 -5.64 -21.56
C THR A 230 -2.97 -6.22 -20.89
N SER A 231 -2.95 -6.34 -19.56
CA SER A 231 -1.75 -6.71 -18.80
C SER A 231 -1.81 -8.06 -18.11
N GLY A 232 -2.97 -8.72 -18.05
CA GLY A 232 -3.14 -9.96 -17.26
C GLY A 232 -3.08 -9.72 -15.74
N THR A 233 -3.26 -8.47 -15.32
CA THR A 233 -3.30 -8.05 -13.92
C THR A 233 -4.72 -8.07 -13.39
N MET A 234 -4.95 -8.86 -12.34
CA MET A 234 -6.12 -8.73 -11.48
C MET A 234 -5.76 -7.81 -10.32
N THR A 235 -6.39 -6.65 -10.24
CA THR A 235 -6.22 -5.74 -9.10
C THR A 235 -7.36 -5.93 -8.11
N LEU A 236 -6.99 -6.16 -6.84
CA LEU A 236 -7.90 -6.15 -5.71
C LEU A 236 -7.78 -4.83 -4.96
N PHE A 237 -8.90 -4.24 -4.59
CA PHE A 237 -8.93 -2.98 -3.84
C PHE A 237 -10.15 -2.89 -2.92
N SER A 238 -10.27 -1.76 -2.20
CA SER A 238 -11.26 -1.56 -1.14
C SER A 238 -10.94 -2.41 0.12
N GLU A 239 -11.83 -2.38 1.10
CA GLU A 239 -11.66 -3.07 2.37
C GLU A 239 -11.82 -4.59 2.21
N LEU A 240 -10.82 -5.34 2.65
CA LEU A 240 -10.88 -6.79 2.84
C LEU A 240 -11.18 -7.09 4.32
N LYS A 241 -12.42 -7.48 4.60
CA LYS A 241 -12.87 -7.78 5.98
C LYS A 241 -12.59 -9.21 6.42
N GLU A 242 -12.57 -10.13 5.47
CA GLU A 242 -12.49 -11.57 5.70
C GLU A 242 -11.36 -12.15 4.87
N ASP A 243 -10.80 -13.28 5.31
CA ASP A 243 -9.67 -13.90 4.61
C ASP A 243 -10.06 -14.41 3.22
N LEU A 244 -9.23 -14.09 2.24
CA LEU A 244 -9.38 -14.51 0.84
C LEU A 244 -8.31 -15.54 0.50
N ARG A 245 -8.72 -16.70 -0.02
CA ARG A 245 -7.82 -17.66 -0.66
C ARG A 245 -7.88 -17.48 -2.18
N TRP A 246 -6.71 -17.36 -2.80
CA TRP A 246 -6.52 -17.29 -4.24
C TRP A 246 -5.57 -18.41 -4.68
N ASP A 247 -6.11 -19.58 -4.98
CA ASP A 247 -5.34 -20.77 -5.36
C ASP A 247 -5.53 -21.07 -6.84
N THR A 248 -4.57 -20.57 -7.64
CA THR A 248 -4.63 -20.65 -9.10
C THR A 248 -4.52 -22.08 -9.62
N PRO A 249 -3.56 -22.92 -9.14
CA PRO A 249 -3.45 -24.30 -9.59
C PRO A 249 -4.69 -25.15 -9.28
N ALA A 250 -5.27 -25.01 -8.08
CA ALA A 250 -6.45 -25.77 -7.69
C ALA A 250 -7.76 -25.17 -8.23
N LYS A 251 -7.71 -23.98 -8.83
CA LYS A 251 -8.89 -23.15 -9.17
C LYS A 251 -9.83 -22.97 -7.98
N LEU A 252 -9.23 -22.82 -6.79
CA LEU A 252 -9.94 -22.70 -5.52
C LEU A 252 -9.85 -21.26 -5.02
N TYR A 253 -10.98 -20.57 -5.08
CA TYR A 253 -11.11 -19.20 -4.62
C TYR A 253 -12.16 -19.16 -3.53
N THR A 254 -11.81 -18.66 -2.35
CA THR A 254 -12.75 -18.64 -1.23
C THR A 254 -12.62 -17.36 -0.42
N LEU A 255 -13.75 -16.78 -0.01
CA LEU A 255 -13.79 -15.70 0.97
C LEU A 255 -14.40 -16.25 2.27
N LYS A 256 -13.70 -16.14 3.39
CA LYS A 256 -14.09 -16.77 4.67
C LYS A 256 -14.34 -18.28 4.52
N GLY A 257 -13.57 -18.94 3.65
CA GLY A 257 -13.71 -20.37 3.33
C GLY A 257 -14.90 -20.73 2.41
N ALA A 258 -15.76 -19.79 2.03
CA ALA A 258 -16.85 -20.02 1.09
C ALA A 258 -16.40 -19.84 -0.36
N SER A 259 -16.64 -20.82 -1.22
CA SER A 259 -16.31 -20.76 -2.67
C SER A 259 -17.31 -19.98 -3.51
N LYS A 260 -18.49 -19.68 -2.94
CA LYS A 260 -19.47 -18.76 -3.51
C LYS A 260 -19.49 -17.50 -2.65
N PHE A 261 -18.99 -16.41 -3.20
CA PHE A 261 -18.97 -15.11 -2.55
C PHE A 261 -19.15 -14.02 -3.59
N ASP A 262 -19.69 -12.89 -3.17
CA ASP A 262 -19.87 -11.75 -4.05
C ASP A 262 -18.66 -10.82 -4.01
N VAL A 263 -18.43 -10.15 -5.13
CA VAL A 263 -17.39 -9.16 -5.35
C VAL A 263 -18.00 -7.91 -5.96
N PHE A 264 -17.38 -6.76 -5.72
CA PHE A 264 -17.65 -5.58 -6.53
C PHE A 264 -16.76 -5.63 -7.77
N TYR A 265 -17.31 -5.98 -8.93
CA TYR A 265 -16.55 -6.01 -10.18
C TYR A 265 -16.54 -4.64 -10.84
N SER A 266 -15.36 -4.01 -10.85
CA SER A 266 -15.10 -2.69 -11.40
C SER A 266 -14.66 -2.77 -12.86
N THR A 267 -15.01 -1.76 -13.64
CA THR A 267 -14.62 -1.60 -15.06
C THR A 267 -13.56 -0.54 -15.27
N ASP A 268 -13.20 0.23 -14.24
CA ASP A 268 -12.31 1.39 -14.34
C ASP A 268 -11.37 1.53 -13.13
N LEU A 269 -11.25 0.47 -12.31
CA LEU A 269 -10.50 0.48 -11.06
C LEU A 269 -11.01 1.52 -10.03
N GLY A 270 -12.22 2.02 -10.26
CA GLY A 270 -13.02 2.87 -9.39
C GLY A 270 -14.38 2.23 -9.09
N LEU A 271 -15.41 3.06 -9.02
CA LEU A 271 -16.77 2.70 -8.61
C LEU A 271 -17.71 2.46 -9.81
N SER A 272 -17.18 2.44 -11.05
CA SER A 272 -17.97 1.97 -12.20
C SER A 272 -17.96 0.46 -12.15
N GLY A 273 -19.11 -0.17 -11.92
CA GLY A 273 -19.13 -1.60 -11.69
C GLY A 273 -20.45 -2.09 -11.10
N SER A 274 -20.46 -3.35 -10.68
CA SER A 274 -21.63 -3.99 -10.07
C SER A 274 -21.21 -5.08 -9.10
N ILE A 275 -22.07 -5.37 -8.15
CA ILE A 275 -21.90 -6.54 -7.29
C ILE A 275 -22.31 -7.77 -8.11
N ILE A 276 -21.41 -8.74 -8.21
CA ILE A 276 -21.64 -10.01 -8.88
C ILE A 276 -21.09 -11.14 -8.02
N THR A 277 -21.60 -12.36 -8.20
CA THR A 277 -20.98 -13.54 -7.62
C THR A 277 -19.69 -13.85 -8.35
N PHE A 278 -18.61 -14.07 -7.61
CA PHE A 278 -17.31 -14.41 -8.17
C PHE A 278 -17.37 -15.70 -8.98
N ASP A 279 -16.89 -15.64 -10.21
CA ASP A 279 -16.69 -16.81 -11.08
C ASP A 279 -15.18 -17.09 -11.18
N PRO A 280 -14.71 -18.31 -10.85
CA PRO A 280 -13.31 -18.71 -11.05
C PRO A 280 -12.76 -18.45 -12.45
N ALA A 281 -13.61 -18.41 -13.49
CA ALA A 281 -13.20 -18.06 -14.84
C ALA A 281 -12.62 -16.64 -14.95
N MET A 282 -12.97 -15.74 -14.03
CA MET A 282 -12.45 -14.37 -13.96
C MET A 282 -10.95 -14.33 -13.64
N ALA A 283 -10.42 -15.36 -12.96
CA ALA A 283 -9.01 -15.49 -12.61
C ALA A 283 -8.18 -16.19 -13.70
N ASN A 284 -8.79 -16.62 -14.81
CA ASN A 284 -8.07 -17.29 -15.88
C ASN A 284 -7.08 -16.33 -16.54
N GLY A 285 -5.83 -16.78 -16.70
CA GLY A 285 -4.78 -16.00 -17.36
C GLY A 285 -4.22 -14.86 -16.50
N THR A 286 -4.64 -14.74 -15.24
CA THR A 286 -4.03 -13.81 -14.29
C THR A 286 -2.59 -14.24 -13.99
N THR A 287 -1.61 -13.41 -14.40
CA THR A 287 -0.19 -13.57 -14.08
C THR A 287 0.24 -12.63 -12.95
N THR A 288 -0.50 -11.54 -12.75
CA THR A 288 -0.30 -10.59 -11.64
C THR A 288 -1.56 -10.49 -10.79
N LEU A 289 -1.43 -10.75 -9.49
CA LEU A 289 -2.46 -10.40 -8.50
C LEU A 289 -1.96 -9.22 -7.67
N ASP A 290 -2.52 -8.05 -7.91
CA ASP A 290 -2.17 -6.81 -7.21
C ASP A 290 -3.21 -6.49 -6.13
N ALA A 291 -2.94 -6.85 -4.88
CA ALA A 291 -3.77 -6.50 -3.73
C ALA A 291 -3.22 -5.32 -2.93
N SER A 292 -2.24 -4.57 -3.46
CA SER A 292 -1.58 -3.46 -2.75
C SER A 292 -2.53 -2.34 -2.32
N ARG A 293 -3.70 -2.26 -2.94
CA ARG A 293 -4.75 -1.26 -2.66
C ARG A 293 -5.84 -1.79 -1.73
N MET A 294 -5.71 -3.00 -1.21
CA MET A 294 -6.63 -3.55 -0.23
C MET A 294 -6.28 -3.08 1.17
N THR A 295 -7.31 -2.62 1.89
CA THR A 295 -7.24 -2.24 3.30
C THR A 295 -7.96 -3.28 4.16
N GLY A 296 -8.09 -3.04 5.46
CA GLY A 296 -8.82 -3.93 6.36
C GLY A 296 -7.94 -5.01 7.00
N LYS A 297 -8.57 -5.96 7.70
CA LYS A 297 -7.88 -6.98 8.52
C LYS A 297 -7.81 -8.35 7.86
N GLY A 298 -8.59 -8.58 6.81
CA GLY A 298 -8.59 -9.86 6.12
C GLY A 298 -7.24 -10.09 5.44
N LYS A 299 -6.77 -11.34 5.48
CA LYS A 299 -5.52 -11.76 4.87
C LYS A 299 -5.75 -12.40 3.51
N ILE A 300 -4.70 -12.44 2.69
CA ILE A 300 -4.72 -13.19 1.43
C ILE A 300 -3.81 -14.42 1.53
N THR A 301 -4.37 -15.61 1.30
CA THR A 301 -3.58 -16.80 0.97
C THR A 301 -3.47 -16.92 -0.55
N TYR A 302 -2.31 -16.61 -1.13
CA TYR A 302 -2.04 -16.68 -2.56
C TYR A 302 -1.23 -17.93 -2.92
N ILE A 303 -1.66 -18.66 -3.95
CA ILE A 303 -0.89 -19.72 -4.60
C ILE A 303 -0.87 -19.44 -6.10
N GLY A 304 0.32 -19.11 -6.60
CA GLY A 304 0.56 -18.80 -8.00
C GLY A 304 0.49 -20.02 -8.93
N PRO A 305 0.32 -19.82 -10.25
CA PRO A 305 0.43 -20.89 -11.24
C PRO A 305 1.75 -21.66 -11.14
N ALA A 306 1.69 -22.97 -11.36
CA ALA A 306 2.79 -23.88 -11.04
C ALA A 306 4.10 -23.66 -11.82
N THR A 307 4.08 -23.07 -13.02
CA THR A 307 5.26 -23.00 -13.90
C THR A 307 5.50 -21.64 -14.55
N GLN A 308 4.69 -20.63 -14.22
CA GLN A 308 4.76 -19.31 -14.84
C GLN A 308 5.42 -18.33 -13.88
N ASN A 309 6.04 -17.29 -14.42
CA ASN A 309 6.45 -16.13 -13.62
C ASN A 309 5.20 -15.40 -13.16
N THR A 310 5.14 -15.06 -11.89
CA THR A 310 4.01 -14.38 -11.28
C THR A 310 4.45 -13.11 -10.58
N VAL A 311 3.50 -12.20 -10.43
CA VAL A 311 3.68 -11.04 -9.55
C VAL A 311 2.55 -11.04 -8.54
N PHE A 312 2.88 -11.04 -7.26
CA PHE A 312 1.91 -10.88 -6.17
C PHE A 312 2.26 -9.62 -5.39
N LYS A 313 1.27 -8.75 -5.18
CA LYS A 313 1.40 -7.61 -4.26
C LYS A 313 0.42 -7.77 -3.11
N ALA A 314 0.90 -7.75 -1.89
CA ALA A 314 0.13 -8.04 -0.68
C ALA A 314 -0.85 -6.92 -0.30
N PRO A 315 -1.96 -7.25 0.40
CA PRO A 315 -2.82 -6.28 1.07
C PRO A 315 -2.16 -5.72 2.34
N LEU A 316 -2.69 -4.63 2.87
CA LEU A 316 -2.24 -4.08 4.17
C LEU A 316 -2.50 -5.00 5.37
N GLY A 317 -3.42 -5.96 5.23
CA GLY A 317 -3.76 -6.94 6.28
C GLY A 317 -2.77 -8.10 6.44
N GLY A 318 -1.83 -8.24 5.50
CA GLY A 318 -0.86 -9.34 5.45
C GLY A 318 -1.32 -10.55 4.62
N SER A 319 -0.41 -11.48 4.39
CA SER A 319 -0.58 -12.57 3.41
C SER A 319 0.18 -13.83 3.78
N ASP A 320 -0.27 -14.94 3.20
CA ASP A 320 0.55 -16.14 2.97
C ASP A 320 0.66 -16.35 1.46
N ALA A 321 1.85 -16.19 0.85
CA ALA A 321 2.01 -16.31 -0.61
C ALA A 321 2.99 -17.43 -0.98
N THR A 322 2.61 -18.26 -1.95
CA THR A 322 3.46 -19.33 -2.52
C THR A 322 3.55 -19.18 -4.02
N GLY A 323 4.78 -19.20 -4.54
CA GLY A 323 5.08 -19.13 -5.97
C GLY A 323 4.93 -20.46 -6.70
N GLY A 324 5.27 -20.42 -7.99
CA GLY A 324 5.42 -21.59 -8.85
C GLY A 324 6.90 -21.97 -9.03
N THR A 325 7.21 -22.68 -10.10
CA THR A 325 8.62 -22.93 -10.51
C THR A 325 9.15 -21.84 -11.46
N GLY A 326 8.38 -20.78 -11.68
CA GLY A 326 8.80 -19.62 -12.47
C GLY A 326 9.67 -18.67 -11.66
N ASN A 327 10.11 -17.58 -12.29
CA ASN A 327 10.79 -16.50 -11.57
C ASN A 327 9.72 -15.53 -11.05
N ASP A 328 9.36 -15.65 -9.78
CA ASP A 328 8.25 -14.92 -9.18
C ASP A 328 8.68 -13.62 -8.50
N ILE A 329 7.78 -12.64 -8.43
CA ILE A 329 7.99 -11.36 -7.75
C ILE A 329 6.93 -11.17 -6.68
N PHE A 330 7.33 -11.18 -5.41
CA PHE A 330 6.44 -10.90 -4.27
C PHE A 330 6.79 -9.58 -3.62
N ILE A 331 5.79 -8.71 -3.51
CA ILE A 331 5.92 -7.39 -2.89
C ILE A 331 4.89 -7.31 -1.77
N GLY A 332 5.36 -7.33 -0.54
CA GLY A 332 4.53 -7.15 0.63
C GLY A 332 4.11 -5.69 0.81
N ASN A 333 3.41 -5.40 1.91
CA ASN A 333 2.92 -4.06 2.21
C ASN A 333 3.21 -3.72 3.68
N SER A 334 2.28 -3.11 4.43
CA SER A 334 2.47 -2.87 5.86
C SER A 334 2.01 -4.02 6.77
N GLY A 335 1.54 -5.11 6.18
CA GLY A 335 0.96 -6.24 6.87
C GLY A 335 2.01 -7.31 7.14
N LYS A 336 1.80 -8.16 8.15
CA LYS A 336 2.66 -9.32 8.38
C LYS A 336 2.47 -10.36 7.27
N ASP A 337 3.47 -10.49 6.41
CA ASP A 337 3.49 -11.38 5.27
C ASP A 337 4.36 -12.62 5.51
N THR A 338 3.96 -13.76 4.96
CA THR A 338 4.77 -14.97 4.91
C THR A 338 4.88 -15.44 3.47
N PHE A 339 6.10 -15.46 2.95
CA PHE A 339 6.39 -15.82 1.57
C PHE A 339 7.12 -17.16 1.50
N TYR A 340 6.46 -18.14 0.88
CA TYR A 340 6.99 -19.46 0.61
C TYR A 340 7.66 -19.46 -0.75
N ILE A 341 8.99 -19.40 -0.72
CA ILE A 341 9.83 -19.44 -1.90
C ILE A 341 9.82 -20.85 -2.48
N THR A 342 9.91 -20.93 -3.80
CA THR A 342 9.80 -22.14 -4.60
C THR A 342 11.01 -22.26 -5.54
N ALA A 343 10.88 -22.95 -6.68
CA ALA A 343 11.97 -23.02 -7.65
C ALA A 343 11.90 -21.80 -8.57
N GLY A 344 13.01 -21.45 -9.21
CA GLY A 344 13.14 -20.23 -10.03
C GLY A 344 13.93 -19.13 -9.32
N LYS A 345 14.23 -18.07 -10.08
CA LYS A 345 14.92 -16.87 -9.59
C LYS A 345 13.90 -15.88 -9.08
N ASP A 346 13.45 -16.09 -7.84
CA ASP A 346 12.42 -15.25 -7.24
C ASP A 346 13.01 -13.93 -6.71
N THR A 347 12.19 -12.88 -6.67
CA THR A 347 12.50 -11.59 -6.03
C THR A 347 11.42 -11.24 -5.02
N LEU A 348 11.81 -10.99 -3.77
CA LEU A 348 10.87 -10.76 -2.69
C LEU A 348 11.24 -9.51 -1.88
N THR A 349 10.22 -8.73 -1.55
CA THR A 349 10.27 -7.57 -0.65
C THR A 349 9.11 -7.72 0.33
N GLY A 350 9.34 -7.69 1.65
CA GLY A 350 8.27 -7.77 2.67
C GLY A 350 7.55 -6.43 2.89
N GLY A 351 8.29 -5.32 2.83
CA GLY A 351 7.75 -3.99 3.02
C GLY A 351 7.91 -3.54 4.45
N ALA A 352 6.79 -3.34 5.15
CA ALA A 352 6.77 -3.00 6.56
C ALA A 352 5.93 -4.02 7.33
N GLY A 353 6.25 -4.25 8.59
CA GLY A 353 5.65 -5.34 9.36
C GLY A 353 6.68 -6.44 9.61
N ASP A 354 6.30 -7.45 10.39
CA ASP A 354 7.20 -8.55 10.75
C ASP A 354 7.06 -9.68 9.74
N ASP A 355 7.84 -9.67 8.67
CA ASP A 355 7.68 -10.57 7.54
C ASP A 355 8.49 -11.88 7.68
N THR A 356 8.12 -12.92 6.94
CA THR A 356 8.80 -14.21 6.98
C THR A 356 9.06 -14.77 5.60
N PHE A 357 10.32 -14.95 5.24
CA PHE A 357 10.77 -15.54 3.98
C PHE A 357 11.15 -17.01 4.22
N VAL A 358 10.36 -17.94 3.70
CA VAL A 358 10.58 -19.37 3.90
C VAL A 358 11.25 -19.98 2.67
N LEU A 359 12.53 -20.35 2.80
CA LEU A 359 13.30 -20.96 1.71
C LEU A 359 12.71 -22.32 1.29
N PRO A 360 12.88 -22.74 0.03
CA PRO A 360 12.36 -24.01 -0.44
C PRO A 360 13.13 -25.20 0.15
N ASN A 361 12.64 -26.42 -0.15
CA ASN A 361 13.37 -27.62 0.21
C ASN A 361 14.71 -27.74 -0.54
N SER A 362 15.70 -28.38 0.10
CA SER A 362 17.06 -28.48 -0.45
C SER A 362 17.15 -29.12 -1.84
N GLN A 363 16.18 -29.97 -2.23
CA GLN A 363 16.24 -30.72 -3.49
C GLN A 363 16.22 -29.80 -4.72
N ILE A 364 15.61 -28.61 -4.59
CA ILE A 364 15.50 -27.64 -5.68
C ILE A 364 16.89 -27.20 -6.17
N TYR A 365 17.88 -27.12 -5.28
CA TYR A 365 19.23 -26.66 -5.60
C TYR A 365 20.14 -27.76 -6.18
N LEU A 366 19.78 -29.03 -6.03
CA LEU A 366 20.65 -30.17 -6.39
C LEU A 366 20.58 -30.57 -7.86
N THR A 367 19.85 -29.83 -8.70
CA THR A 367 19.56 -30.18 -10.11
C THR A 367 20.70 -29.88 -11.09
N GLY A 368 21.89 -29.52 -10.59
CA GLY A 368 23.13 -29.46 -11.37
C GLY A 368 23.36 -28.18 -12.20
N THR A 369 22.47 -27.20 -12.13
CA THR A 369 22.69 -25.88 -12.75
C THR A 369 22.86 -24.82 -11.67
N VAL A 370 24.11 -24.37 -11.49
CA VAL A 370 24.48 -23.32 -10.52
C VAL A 370 23.65 -22.05 -10.77
N ASP A 371 23.17 -21.43 -9.71
CA ASP A 371 22.48 -20.13 -9.71
C ASP A 371 21.18 -20.03 -10.52
N THR A 372 20.43 -21.11 -10.76
CA THR A 372 19.11 -21.03 -11.43
C THR A 372 17.92 -20.85 -10.48
N ASN A 373 18.13 -21.11 -9.18
CA ASN A 373 17.11 -21.04 -8.14
C ASN A 373 17.49 -20.06 -7.01
N THR A 374 18.46 -19.18 -7.24
CA THR A 374 18.89 -18.21 -6.24
C THR A 374 17.83 -17.12 -6.10
N THR A 375 17.34 -16.93 -4.89
CA THR A 375 16.32 -15.93 -4.57
C THR A 375 16.95 -14.61 -4.16
N ASN A 376 16.41 -13.50 -4.66
CA ASN A 376 16.77 -12.16 -4.21
C ASN A 376 15.76 -11.67 -3.18
N ILE A 377 16.20 -11.39 -1.96
CA ILE A 377 15.38 -10.82 -0.89
C ILE A 377 15.87 -9.39 -0.69
N THR A 378 15.04 -8.41 -1.06
CA THR A 378 15.44 -6.99 -1.04
C THR A 378 15.01 -6.28 0.23
N ASP A 379 14.68 -7.02 1.28
CA ASP A 379 14.04 -6.48 2.47
C ASP A 379 14.39 -7.26 3.75
N PHE A 380 14.90 -6.50 4.71
CA PHE A 380 15.06 -6.83 6.14
C PHE A 380 14.93 -5.53 6.97
N GLY A 381 14.01 -4.66 6.53
CA GLY A 381 13.90 -3.26 6.89
C GLY A 381 12.92 -2.97 8.03
N VAL A 382 11.78 -2.32 7.74
CA VAL A 382 10.88 -1.75 8.76
C VAL A 382 10.03 -2.84 9.41
N GLY A 383 10.58 -3.49 10.43
CA GLY A 383 9.93 -4.58 11.15
C GLY A 383 10.94 -5.56 11.72
N THR A 384 10.45 -6.69 12.24
CA THR A 384 11.27 -7.82 12.69
C THR A 384 11.09 -9.00 11.73
N ASP A 385 11.88 -8.99 10.66
CA ASP A 385 11.77 -9.98 9.58
C ASP A 385 12.53 -11.27 9.89
N ILE A 386 12.05 -12.40 9.35
CA ILE A 386 12.59 -13.75 9.56
C ILE A 386 12.99 -14.37 8.24
N LEU A 387 14.19 -14.96 8.19
CA LEU A 387 14.59 -15.92 7.15
C LEU A 387 14.48 -17.34 7.69
N ASP A 388 13.53 -18.12 7.19
CA ASP A 388 13.22 -19.46 7.70
C ASP A 388 13.87 -20.56 6.85
N PHE A 389 14.74 -21.35 7.49
CA PHE A 389 15.47 -22.48 6.92
C PHE A 389 14.82 -23.85 7.16
N THR A 390 13.64 -23.90 7.80
CA THR A 390 12.99 -25.15 8.21
C THR A 390 12.79 -26.09 7.05
N ARG A 391 12.22 -25.64 5.93
CA ARG A 391 12.02 -26.48 4.73
C ARG A 391 13.35 -26.87 4.08
N LEU A 392 14.32 -25.97 4.06
CA LEU A 392 15.64 -26.18 3.46
C LEU A 392 16.39 -27.34 4.15
N LEU A 393 16.51 -27.26 5.48
CA LEU A 393 17.29 -28.22 6.27
C LEU A 393 16.49 -29.49 6.60
N ASN A 394 15.21 -29.38 6.98
CA ASN A 394 14.39 -30.52 7.43
C ASN A 394 13.66 -31.30 6.33
N PHE A 395 13.93 -31.04 5.04
CA PHE A 395 13.37 -31.89 4.00
C PHE A 395 13.80 -33.36 4.18
N LYS A 396 12.84 -34.23 4.50
CA LYS A 396 12.99 -35.66 4.83
C LYS A 396 13.92 -35.96 6.00
N ARG A 397 14.25 -34.98 6.84
CA ARG A 397 15.09 -35.13 8.03
C ARG A 397 14.47 -34.39 9.21
N ASN A 398 14.88 -34.76 10.42
CA ASN A 398 14.53 -34.02 11.63
C ASN A 398 15.83 -33.50 12.24
N ILE A 399 16.23 -32.31 11.82
CA ILE A 399 17.46 -31.62 12.20
C ILE A 399 17.08 -30.47 13.15
N ASP A 400 17.79 -30.38 14.26
CA ASP A 400 17.69 -29.23 15.15
C ASP A 400 18.34 -28.01 14.49
N ILE A 401 17.57 -26.94 14.32
CA ILE A 401 18.00 -25.67 13.69
C ILE A 401 17.89 -24.50 14.67
N THR A 402 17.82 -24.78 15.97
CA THR A 402 17.58 -23.76 17.02
C THR A 402 18.79 -22.89 17.33
N THR A 403 19.98 -23.26 16.86
CA THR A 403 21.23 -22.55 17.17
C THR A 403 21.77 -21.79 15.97
N LEU A 404 21.96 -20.48 16.14
CA LEU A 404 22.73 -19.63 15.24
C LEU A 404 24.11 -19.35 15.87
N SER A 405 25.18 -19.63 15.14
CA SER A 405 26.53 -19.21 15.48
C SER A 405 26.91 -17.98 14.67
N ALA A 406 27.47 -16.94 15.29
CA ALA A 406 27.92 -15.75 14.59
C ALA A 406 29.42 -15.52 14.80
N ILE A 407 30.14 -15.36 13.70
CA ILE A 407 31.59 -15.16 13.66
C ILE A 407 31.84 -13.80 13.02
N ARG A 408 32.38 -12.86 13.79
CA ARG A 408 32.97 -11.62 13.28
C ARG A 408 34.44 -11.85 13.04
N ALA A 409 34.83 -11.95 11.78
CA ALA A 409 36.19 -12.22 11.37
C ALA A 409 36.93 -10.91 11.11
N THR A 410 38.02 -10.71 11.85
CA THR A 410 38.98 -9.60 11.63
C THR A 410 40.21 -10.07 10.84
N ALA A 411 40.23 -11.33 10.42
CA ALA A 411 41.28 -12.03 9.67
C ALA A 411 40.65 -13.29 9.01
N ALA A 412 41.44 -14.13 8.31
CA ALA A 412 40.94 -15.36 7.70
C ALA A 412 40.14 -16.22 8.70
N VAL A 413 38.92 -16.61 8.31
CA VAL A 413 38.00 -17.41 9.15
C VAL A 413 38.61 -18.78 9.41
N GLY A 414 38.66 -19.20 10.67
CA GLY A 414 39.11 -20.55 11.05
C GLY A 414 38.15 -21.65 10.60
N THR A 415 38.59 -22.90 10.73
CA THR A 415 37.81 -24.07 10.27
C THR A 415 36.49 -24.23 11.03
N LEU A 416 35.37 -24.23 10.32
CA LEU A 416 34.05 -24.59 10.84
C LEU A 416 33.97 -26.11 11.08
N THR A 417 33.55 -26.49 12.28
CA THR A 417 33.50 -27.90 12.73
C THR A 417 32.09 -28.49 12.79
N ALA A 418 31.05 -27.66 12.78
CA ALA A 418 29.67 -28.10 12.87
C ALA A 418 29.08 -28.39 11.48
N LEU A 419 28.55 -29.61 11.31
CA LEU A 419 27.75 -30.01 10.17
C LEU A 419 26.49 -30.68 10.69
N ASN A 420 25.38 -30.47 9.96
CA ASN A 420 24.03 -30.97 10.26
C ASN A 420 23.24 -30.10 11.25
N GLY A 421 22.56 -29.09 10.73
CA GLY A 421 21.65 -28.18 11.46
C GLY A 421 22.26 -26.84 11.84
N SER A 422 23.59 -26.73 11.77
CA SER A 422 24.29 -25.49 12.07
C SER A 422 23.91 -24.40 11.07
N ILE A 423 23.48 -23.26 11.60
CA ILE A 423 23.38 -22.01 10.86
C ILE A 423 24.52 -21.12 11.36
N THR A 424 25.42 -20.73 10.45
CA THR A 424 26.60 -19.93 10.79
C THR A 424 26.59 -18.64 10.02
N LEU A 425 26.54 -17.51 10.73
CA LEU A 425 26.76 -16.18 10.19
C LEU A 425 28.24 -15.85 10.24
N ILE A 426 28.79 -15.41 9.12
CA ILE A 426 30.16 -14.93 8.97
C ILE A 426 30.11 -13.49 8.49
N ASP A 427 30.48 -12.58 9.38
CA ASP A 427 30.78 -11.21 9.03
C ASP A 427 32.29 -11.06 8.89
N ASN A 428 32.78 -11.02 7.66
CA ASN A 428 34.19 -10.88 7.35
C ASN A 428 34.54 -9.46 6.89
N ASN A 429 33.70 -8.46 7.20
CA ASN A 429 33.79 -7.10 6.66
C ASN A 429 33.96 -7.08 5.12
N GLY A 430 33.37 -8.07 4.44
CA GLY A 430 33.49 -8.33 3.01
C GLY A 430 34.89 -8.64 2.45
N LEU A 431 35.85 -9.04 3.29
CA LEU A 431 37.23 -9.35 2.88
C LEU A 431 37.45 -10.85 2.59
N TRP A 432 37.37 -11.28 1.34
CA TRP A 432 37.52 -12.68 0.94
C TRP A 432 38.81 -12.93 0.13
N THR A 433 39.35 -14.16 0.15
CA THR A 433 40.66 -14.48 -0.45
C THR A 433 40.65 -14.44 -1.98
N SER A 434 41.37 -13.55 -2.65
CA SER A 434 41.37 -13.50 -4.12
C SER A 434 42.13 -14.69 -4.74
N GLY A 435 41.43 -15.60 -5.43
CA GLY A 435 42.04 -16.75 -6.12
C GLY A 435 42.64 -17.82 -5.18
N ASN A 436 43.60 -18.60 -5.66
CA ASN A 436 44.28 -19.69 -4.90
C ASN A 436 45.30 -19.17 -3.86
N GLY A 437 45.09 -17.99 -3.25
CA GLY A 437 46.08 -17.30 -2.40
C GLY A 437 45.53 -16.75 -1.08
N SER A 438 46.43 -16.29 -0.21
CA SER A 438 46.16 -15.76 1.14
C SER A 438 45.78 -14.28 1.19
N THR A 439 45.74 -13.59 0.05
CA THR A 439 45.45 -12.15 -0.03
C THR A 439 43.95 -11.88 0.08
N LEU A 440 43.55 -11.09 1.08
CA LEU A 440 42.16 -10.69 1.28
C LEU A 440 41.79 -9.50 0.38
N ALA A 441 40.62 -9.54 -0.25
CA ALA A 441 40.07 -8.51 -1.12
C ALA A 441 38.60 -8.25 -0.81
N ALA A 442 38.14 -7.01 -0.97
CA ALA A 442 36.75 -6.61 -0.75
C ALA A 442 35.84 -7.11 -1.90
N THR A 443 35.34 -8.34 -1.81
CA THR A 443 34.55 -9.00 -2.88
C THR A 443 33.43 -9.86 -2.29
N LYS A 444 32.45 -10.26 -3.11
CA LYS A 444 31.50 -11.32 -2.73
C LYS A 444 32.21 -12.68 -2.65
N PRO A 445 31.81 -13.58 -1.74
CA PRO A 445 32.41 -14.90 -1.65
C PRO A 445 32.04 -15.80 -2.83
N THR A 446 32.97 -16.66 -3.25
CA THR A 446 32.73 -17.74 -4.20
C THR A 446 32.38 -19.04 -3.47
N ALA A 447 31.73 -19.99 -4.16
CA ALA A 447 31.45 -21.31 -3.61
C ALA A 447 32.72 -22.02 -3.10
N SER A 448 33.86 -21.86 -3.79
CA SER A 448 35.17 -22.40 -3.37
C SER A 448 35.63 -21.84 -2.03
N GLN A 449 35.48 -20.53 -1.83
CA GLN A 449 35.87 -19.86 -0.58
C GLN A 449 34.98 -20.30 0.58
N VAL A 450 33.67 -20.45 0.33
CA VAL A 450 32.74 -20.96 1.34
C VAL A 450 33.03 -22.43 1.67
N ALA A 451 33.36 -23.26 0.69
CA ALA A 451 33.79 -24.64 0.90
C ALA A 451 35.05 -24.72 1.78
N ALA A 452 36.03 -23.85 1.53
CA ALA A 452 37.30 -23.79 2.26
C ALA A 452 37.17 -23.39 3.74
N LEU A 453 36.01 -22.87 4.17
CA LEU A 453 35.72 -22.63 5.59
C LEU A 453 35.61 -23.92 6.39
N PHE A 454 35.34 -25.05 5.73
CA PHE A 454 35.12 -26.32 6.38
C PHE A 454 36.36 -27.21 6.36
N GLY A 455 36.55 -27.95 7.45
CA GLY A 455 37.58 -28.98 7.55
C GLY A 455 37.09 -30.28 6.92
N THR A 456 37.70 -31.40 7.29
CA THR A 456 37.22 -32.75 6.93
C THR A 456 35.94 -33.07 7.71
N PRO A 457 34.76 -33.14 7.06
CA PRO A 457 33.52 -33.59 7.69
C PRO A 457 33.66 -35.00 8.24
N THR A 458 33.15 -35.23 9.46
CA THR A 458 33.07 -36.58 10.04
C THR A 458 31.73 -37.26 9.76
N ALA A 459 30.73 -36.55 9.23
CA ALA A 459 29.41 -37.05 8.93
C ALA A 459 28.75 -36.29 7.76
N THR A 460 27.78 -36.93 7.09
CA THR A 460 26.87 -36.29 6.14
C THR A 460 25.90 -35.36 6.87
N GLY A 461 25.52 -34.24 6.27
CA GLY A 461 24.61 -33.29 6.89
C GLY A 461 24.21 -32.14 5.98
N LYS A 462 23.24 -31.35 6.44
CA LYS A 462 22.88 -30.08 5.82
C LYS A 462 23.12 -28.94 6.80
N SER A 463 23.71 -27.84 6.33
CA SER A 463 23.98 -26.65 7.14
C SER A 463 23.80 -25.39 6.30
N VAL A 464 23.67 -24.24 6.96
CA VAL A 464 23.62 -22.93 6.30
C VAL A 464 24.82 -22.09 6.71
N VAL A 465 25.43 -21.44 5.74
CA VAL A 465 26.39 -20.35 5.97
C VAL A 465 25.80 -19.07 5.41
N ILE A 466 25.77 -18.01 6.21
CA ILE A 466 25.39 -16.66 5.78
C ILE A 466 26.67 -15.83 5.77
N THR A 467 27.00 -15.21 4.65
CA THR A 467 28.21 -14.40 4.50
C THR A 467 27.84 -12.94 4.27
N ALA A 468 28.17 -12.07 5.21
CA ALA A 468 28.03 -10.62 5.04
C ALA A 468 29.15 -10.05 4.16
N ASP A 469 28.83 -9.09 3.30
CA ASP A 469 29.78 -8.47 2.38
C ASP A 469 29.86 -6.93 2.49
N THR A 470 30.77 -6.33 1.71
CA THR A 470 31.07 -4.89 1.73
C THR A 470 29.99 -4.00 1.13
N VAL A 471 28.95 -4.55 0.49
CA VAL A 471 27.92 -3.76 -0.24
C VAL A 471 26.59 -3.80 0.50
N VAL A 472 26.63 -3.99 1.83
CA VAL A 472 25.42 -4.08 2.64
C VAL A 472 24.50 -5.19 2.08
N THR A 473 25.09 -6.31 1.67
CA THR A 473 24.36 -7.51 1.21
C THR A 473 24.84 -8.74 1.97
N ALA A 474 24.06 -9.82 1.91
CA ALA A 474 24.42 -11.12 2.47
C ALA A 474 24.14 -12.22 1.47
N ASP A 475 25.08 -13.14 1.29
CA ASP A 475 24.83 -14.37 0.55
C ASP A 475 24.51 -15.51 1.52
N VAL A 476 23.47 -16.28 1.20
CA VAL A 476 23.04 -17.45 1.96
C VAL A 476 23.43 -18.69 1.18
N TRP A 477 24.16 -19.58 1.83
CA TRP A 477 24.75 -20.77 1.23
C TRP A 477 24.21 -22.03 1.92
N LEU A 478 23.67 -22.95 1.13
CA LEU A 478 23.40 -24.32 1.56
C LEU A 478 24.67 -25.16 1.41
N ILE A 479 25.05 -25.80 2.51
CA ILE A 479 26.08 -26.84 2.52
C ILE A 479 25.37 -28.19 2.60
N TYR A 480 25.47 -28.97 1.53
CA TYR A 480 24.80 -30.27 1.38
C TYR A 480 25.83 -31.39 1.22
N ASN A 481 26.32 -31.93 2.34
CA ASN A 481 27.22 -33.08 2.33
C ASN A 481 26.41 -34.37 2.41
N ALA A 482 26.30 -35.10 1.29
CA ALA A 482 25.37 -36.23 1.19
C ALA A 482 25.98 -37.59 0.81
N SER A 483 27.23 -37.63 0.33
CA SER A 483 27.78 -38.85 -0.29
C SER A 483 29.18 -39.25 0.19
N GLU A 484 29.99 -38.35 0.74
CA GLU A 484 31.35 -38.67 1.22
C GLU A 484 31.65 -37.96 2.56
N PRO A 485 31.56 -38.65 3.72
CA PRO A 485 32.15 -38.14 4.95
C PRO A 485 33.67 -38.07 4.76
N GLY A 486 34.19 -36.87 4.47
CA GLY A 486 35.63 -36.66 4.21
C GLY A 486 36.01 -35.35 3.53
N ARG A 487 35.09 -34.67 2.83
CA ARG A 487 35.34 -33.32 2.27
C ARG A 487 34.04 -32.56 1.98
N ILE A 488 34.13 -31.24 1.82
CA ILE A 488 33.10 -30.41 1.18
C ILE A 488 33.68 -29.90 -0.13
N THR A 489 32.99 -30.08 -1.24
CA THR A 489 33.47 -29.61 -2.55
C THR A 489 32.50 -28.66 -3.24
N ASP A 490 33.03 -27.70 -4.01
CA ASP A 490 32.27 -26.77 -4.83
C ASP A 490 32.04 -27.29 -6.25
N GLY A 491 32.29 -28.58 -6.50
CA GLY A 491 32.20 -29.19 -7.82
C GLY A 491 33.37 -28.87 -8.76
N THR A 492 34.35 -28.06 -8.34
CA THR A 492 35.57 -27.79 -9.12
C THR A 492 36.77 -28.53 -8.53
N SER A 493 37.38 -29.40 -9.33
CA SER A 493 38.65 -30.12 -9.11
C SER A 493 39.15 -30.30 -7.66
N GLY A 494 38.96 -31.48 -7.07
CA GLY A 494 39.71 -31.89 -5.89
C GLY A 494 41.15 -32.29 -6.23
N ALA A 495 42.05 -32.31 -5.23
CA ALA A 495 43.40 -32.87 -5.38
C ALA A 495 43.30 -34.32 -5.92
N GLY A 496 43.66 -34.54 -7.18
CA GLY A 496 43.50 -35.82 -7.89
C GLY A 496 42.78 -35.76 -9.25
N GLY A 497 42.31 -34.59 -9.72
CA GLY A 497 41.87 -34.40 -11.11
C GLY A 497 40.48 -34.98 -11.46
N THR A 498 39.70 -35.42 -10.47
CA THR A 498 38.28 -35.74 -10.63
C THR A 498 37.44 -34.70 -9.89
N ASN A 499 36.46 -34.11 -10.58
CA ASN A 499 35.52 -33.16 -9.98
C ASN A 499 34.67 -33.91 -8.95
N GLY A 500 34.64 -33.41 -7.70
CA GLY A 500 33.74 -33.91 -6.66
C GLY A 500 32.28 -33.49 -6.92
N PRO A 501 31.30 -34.03 -6.18
CA PRO A 501 29.93 -33.56 -6.26
C PRO A 501 29.84 -32.09 -5.79
N LEU A 502 29.03 -31.27 -6.47
CA LEU A 502 28.72 -29.91 -5.99
C LEU A 502 27.96 -30.02 -4.66
N GLU A 503 28.52 -29.46 -3.59
CA GLU A 503 27.96 -29.52 -2.23
C GLU A 503 27.72 -28.13 -1.62
N VAL A 504 28.14 -27.05 -2.31
CA VAL A 504 27.97 -25.66 -1.89
C VAL A 504 27.08 -24.94 -2.89
N PHE A 505 25.92 -24.47 -2.44
CA PHE A 505 24.91 -23.84 -3.29
C PHE A 505 24.54 -22.48 -2.73
N LYS A 506 24.64 -21.42 -3.54
CA LYS A 506 24.02 -20.13 -3.19
C LYS A 506 22.50 -20.30 -3.32
N VAL A 507 21.78 -20.06 -2.22
CA VAL A 507 20.32 -20.27 -2.16
C VAL A 507 19.53 -18.96 -2.12
N ALA A 508 20.13 -17.92 -1.54
CA ALA A 508 19.53 -16.59 -1.52
C ALA A 508 20.61 -15.50 -1.46
N GLU A 509 20.23 -14.31 -1.89
CA GLU A 509 20.94 -13.06 -1.71
C GLU A 509 20.03 -12.07 -0.99
N ILE A 510 20.51 -11.52 0.11
CA ILE A 510 19.86 -10.48 0.90
C ILE A 510 20.44 -9.14 0.48
N VAL A 511 19.60 -8.23 0.01
CA VAL A 511 19.99 -6.91 -0.51
C VAL A 511 19.55 -5.82 0.46
N GLY A 512 20.48 -4.94 0.89
CA GLY A 512 20.18 -3.77 1.71
C GLY A 512 20.61 -3.89 3.18
N SER A 513 20.39 -2.83 3.97
CA SER A 513 20.83 -2.73 5.37
C SER A 513 20.16 -3.75 6.28
N TRP A 514 20.76 -4.93 6.42
CA TRP A 514 20.33 -5.97 7.34
C TRP A 514 21.15 -5.92 8.64
N ASN A 515 20.48 -5.93 9.79
CA ASN A 515 21.14 -6.08 11.08
C ASN A 515 20.78 -7.46 11.68
N PRO A 516 21.76 -8.37 11.81
CA PRO A 516 21.55 -9.59 12.57
C PRO A 516 21.53 -9.22 14.05
N SER A 517 20.36 -8.94 14.61
CA SER A 517 20.23 -9.06 16.05
C SER A 517 20.24 -10.53 16.41
N LEU A 518 21.18 -10.88 17.27
CA LEU A 518 21.51 -12.23 17.64
C LEU A 518 20.68 -12.69 18.84
N VAL A 519 19.36 -12.51 18.79
CA VAL A 519 18.45 -13.01 19.83
C VAL A 519 17.23 -13.66 19.20
N GLY A 520 17.21 -15.00 19.17
CA GLY A 520 16.15 -15.80 18.55
C GLY A 520 16.30 -15.93 17.03
N PHE A 521 15.39 -16.67 16.40
CA PHE A 521 15.37 -17.00 14.96
C PHE A 521 15.22 -15.78 14.00
N SER A 522 15.55 -14.56 14.43
CA SER A 522 15.22 -13.33 13.70
C SER A 522 16.37 -12.33 13.71
N PRO A 523 16.79 -11.78 12.55
CA PRO A 523 17.46 -10.49 12.53
C PRO A 523 16.54 -9.38 13.10
N VAL A 524 17.11 -8.35 13.76
CA VAL A 524 16.41 -7.16 14.28
C VAL A 524 17.21 -5.94 13.81
N PRO A 525 16.55 -4.89 13.29
CA PRO A 525 17.16 -3.67 12.77
C PRO A 525 18.19 -2.99 13.69
N LYS A 526 19.03 -2.14 13.10
CA LYS A 526 19.90 -1.22 13.85
C LYS A 526 19.04 -0.04 14.27
N ASP A 527 18.77 0.10 15.57
CA ASP A 527 17.93 1.18 16.09
C ASP A 527 18.45 2.59 15.75
N ALA A 528 17.46 3.43 15.45
CA ALA A 528 17.31 4.86 15.70
C ALA A 528 18.53 5.78 15.47
N ILE A 529 18.48 6.52 14.36
CA ILE A 529 18.86 7.94 14.41
C ILE A 529 17.58 8.76 14.21
N ASN A 530 17.21 9.49 15.25
CA ASN A 530 16.33 10.65 15.18
C ASN A 530 16.89 11.64 16.23
N PRO A 531 16.79 12.98 16.10
CA PRO A 531 16.52 13.85 14.95
C PRO A 531 17.59 14.97 14.77
N VAL A 532 17.69 15.56 13.58
CA VAL A 532 17.77 17.03 13.36
C VAL A 532 16.96 17.34 12.11
#